data_AF-A0A250JRL4-F1
#
_entry.id   AF-A0A250JRL4-F1
#
_cell.length_a   1.000
_cell.length_b   1.000
_cell.length_c   1.000
_cell.angle_alpha   90.00
_cell.angle_beta   90.00
_cell.angle_gamma   90.00
#
_symmetry.space_group_name_H-M   'P 1'
#
loop_
_entity.id
_entity.type
_entity.pdbx_description
1 polymer ?
#
loop_
_entity_poly.entity_id
_entity_poly.type
_entity_poly.pdbx_seq_one_letter_code
_entity_poly.pdbx_strand_id
1 'polypeptide(L)'
;MGSAEQRLSGIALSWLMTRGERRGTRKELEAALRPFVEHRLSRSEWKARFESLLESLLGGGTVALRGRSGLELTPTGRTAVLRFLHLDQPPRGLTWQKLKATHLVALSLDLPASKAVVARMKDADGVRAAALQRQHGLDAEEGLTLAQTRDRLLWRELGVETDRPFTLSAVQAHLLGKMLDTETKDPRKGVEQLAARAAGASRADAEVVRLSLLRRFAVAQADDASEDEPEVRAAPGSEAQAAPAAFAERVLSVARDLPTGRFGANKVFISHVWKALQPEWRTREAFNAALLEANRTRLLSLTRADLVSAMDPKDVAESEVQSFGASFHFVVV
;
A
#
# COMPACT_ATOMS: atom_id res chain seq x y z
N MET A 1 22.19 -14.17 0.62
CA MET A 1 22.83 -13.90 1.93
C MET A 1 22.99 -15.20 2.72
N GLY A 2 24.13 -15.39 3.41
CA GLY A 2 24.41 -16.56 4.24
C GLY A 2 23.56 -16.70 5.52
N SER A 3 23.84 -17.70 6.36
CA SER A 3 23.21 -17.87 7.67
C SER A 3 23.48 -16.66 8.60
N ALA A 4 22.72 -16.52 9.68
CA ALA A 4 22.95 -15.47 10.67
C ALA A 4 24.38 -15.52 11.25
N GLU A 5 24.95 -16.72 11.38
CA GLU A 5 26.32 -16.95 11.84
C GLU A 5 27.36 -16.53 10.81
N GLN A 6 27.11 -16.81 9.53
CA GLN A 6 27.99 -16.33 8.46
C GLN A 6 27.99 -14.80 8.39
N ARG A 7 26.83 -14.15 8.58
CA ARG A 7 26.76 -12.68 8.65
C ARG A 7 27.53 -12.14 9.84
N LEU A 8 27.35 -12.72 11.03
CA LEU A 8 28.05 -12.26 12.23
C LEU A 8 29.57 -12.45 12.12
N SER A 9 30.01 -13.57 11.53
CA SER A 9 31.42 -13.84 11.22
C SER A 9 31.98 -12.81 10.24
N GLY A 10 31.25 -12.51 9.16
CA GLY A 10 31.63 -11.47 8.21
C GLY A 10 31.75 -10.08 8.85
N ILE A 11 30.82 -9.73 9.76
CA ILE A 11 30.88 -8.47 10.52
C ILE A 11 32.10 -8.45 11.47
N ALA A 12 32.39 -9.56 12.16
CA ALA A 12 33.54 -9.69 13.04
C ALA A 12 34.88 -9.49 12.30
N LEU A 13 35.02 -10.16 11.15
CA LEU A 13 36.20 -10.01 10.30
C LEU A 13 36.29 -8.58 9.73
N SER A 14 35.15 -7.98 9.36
CA SER A 14 35.10 -6.58 8.90
C SER A 14 35.56 -5.60 9.97
N TRP A 15 35.21 -5.84 11.24
CA TRP A 15 35.73 -5.04 12.36
C TRP A 15 37.25 -5.15 12.44
N LEU A 16 37.81 -6.36 12.42
CA LEU A 16 39.26 -6.61 12.47
C LEU A 16 40.00 -5.93 11.32
N MET A 17 39.42 -5.90 10.11
CA MET A 17 40.00 -5.19 8.96
C MET A 17 40.21 -3.70 9.25
N THR A 18 39.35 -3.05 10.02
CA THR A 18 39.46 -1.61 10.38
C THR A 18 40.49 -1.32 11.48
N ARG A 19 41.14 -2.35 12.02
CA ARG A 19 42.14 -2.21 13.10
C ARG A 19 43.56 -1.97 12.57
N GLY A 20 43.82 -2.29 11.30
CA GLY A 20 45.09 -1.96 10.65
C GLY A 20 46.28 -2.54 11.41
N GLU A 21 47.26 -1.72 11.75
CA GLU A 21 48.43 -2.11 12.57
C GLU A 21 48.10 -2.25 14.06
N ARG A 22 47.05 -1.56 14.54
CA ARG A 22 46.64 -1.59 15.94
C ARG A 22 45.84 -2.86 16.15
N ARG A 23 46.35 -3.80 16.93
CA ARG A 23 45.69 -5.11 17.15
C ARG A 23 44.35 -4.91 17.85
N GLY A 24 43.32 -5.62 17.39
CA GLY A 24 42.06 -5.69 18.12
C GLY A 24 42.17 -6.68 19.27
N THR A 25 41.50 -6.43 20.39
CA THR A 25 41.42 -7.40 21.49
C THR A 25 40.09 -8.15 21.46
N ARG A 26 40.07 -9.32 22.13
CA ARG A 26 38.85 -10.09 22.35
C ARG A 26 37.70 -9.25 22.93
N LYS A 27 38.00 -8.47 23.98
CA LYS A 27 37.03 -7.62 24.68
C LYS A 27 36.46 -6.53 23.78
N GLU A 28 37.31 -5.90 22.96
CA GLU A 28 36.86 -4.87 22.01
C GLU A 28 36.00 -5.45 20.89
N LEU A 29 36.34 -6.63 20.37
CA LEU A 29 35.52 -7.31 19.36
C LEU A 29 34.16 -7.69 19.93
N GLU A 30 34.11 -8.26 21.13
CA GLU A 30 32.86 -8.61 21.82
C GLU A 30 31.96 -7.37 21.98
N ALA A 31 32.54 -6.27 22.46
CA ALA A 31 31.83 -5.00 22.63
C ALA A 31 31.35 -4.41 21.30
N ALA A 32 32.12 -4.55 20.22
CA ALA A 32 31.76 -4.05 18.90
C ALA A 32 30.61 -4.83 18.25
N LEU A 33 30.49 -6.13 18.53
CA LEU A 33 29.46 -7.00 17.96
C LEU A 33 28.17 -7.03 18.77
N ARG A 34 28.23 -6.76 20.08
CA ARG A 34 27.07 -6.78 20.97
C ARG A 34 25.84 -5.99 20.46
N PRO A 35 25.97 -4.76 19.91
CA PRO A 35 24.82 -3.99 19.43
C PRO A 35 24.02 -4.68 18.30
N PHE A 36 24.61 -5.64 17.58
CA PHE A 36 23.91 -6.36 16.51
C PHE A 36 23.00 -7.49 17.02
N VAL A 37 23.21 -7.93 18.27
CA VAL A 37 22.57 -9.13 18.81
C VAL A 37 21.84 -8.90 20.13
N GLU A 38 22.06 -7.77 20.81
CA GLU A 38 21.50 -7.50 22.14
C GLU A 38 19.97 -7.41 22.17
N HIS A 39 19.33 -7.16 21.03
CA HIS A 39 17.87 -7.19 20.91
C HIS A 39 17.29 -8.62 20.88
N ARG A 40 18.12 -9.65 20.71
CA ARG A 40 17.71 -11.06 20.65
C ARG A 40 18.34 -11.95 21.71
N LEU A 41 19.54 -11.62 22.16
CA LEU A 41 20.33 -12.45 23.06
C LEU A 41 20.58 -11.73 24.38
N SER A 42 20.39 -12.45 25.47
CA SER A 42 20.85 -12.04 26.79
C SER A 42 22.38 -11.97 26.85
N ARG A 43 22.92 -11.36 27.91
CA ARG A 43 24.39 -11.23 28.07
C ARG A 43 25.10 -12.59 28.17
N SER A 44 24.50 -13.58 28.83
CA SER A 44 25.07 -14.93 28.98
C SER A 44 25.05 -15.70 27.66
N GLU A 45 23.93 -15.67 26.95
CA GLU A 45 23.79 -16.28 25.62
C GLU A 45 24.74 -15.64 24.61
N TRP A 46 24.86 -14.31 24.65
CA TRP A 46 25.82 -13.60 23.81
C TRP A 46 27.25 -14.06 24.11
N LYS A 47 27.63 -14.17 25.38
CA LYS A 47 28.98 -14.62 25.76
C LYS A 47 29.26 -16.01 25.20
N ALA A 48 28.36 -16.99 25.41
CA ALA A 48 28.52 -18.35 24.88
C ALA A 48 28.63 -18.36 23.34
N ARG A 49 27.77 -17.59 22.66
CA ARG A 49 27.79 -17.48 21.19
C ARG A 49 29.05 -16.80 20.67
N PHE A 50 29.57 -15.81 21.39
CA PHE A 50 30.81 -15.12 21.04
C PHE A 50 32.04 -16.03 21.20
N GLU A 51 32.09 -16.85 22.25
CA GLU A 51 33.15 -17.85 22.44
C GLU A 51 33.19 -18.83 21.26
N SER A 52 32.03 -19.39 20.88
CA SER A 52 31.90 -20.31 19.74
C SER A 52 32.27 -19.66 18.40
N LEU A 53 31.86 -18.40 18.19
CA LEU A 53 32.27 -17.63 17.00
C LEU A 53 33.79 -17.45 16.96
N LEU A 54 34.42 -17.09 18.07
CA LEU A 54 35.86 -16.89 18.10
C LEU A 54 36.63 -18.20 17.85
N GLU A 55 36.17 -19.30 18.44
CA GLU A 55 36.73 -20.63 18.21
C GLU A 55 36.66 -21.03 16.73
N SER A 56 35.52 -20.78 16.08
CA SER A 56 35.35 -21.01 14.63
C SER A 56 36.30 -20.14 13.79
N LEU A 57 36.45 -18.87 14.12
CA LEU A 57 37.33 -17.96 13.37
C LEU A 57 38.82 -18.33 13.49
N LEU A 58 39.24 -18.75 14.69
CA LEU A 58 40.60 -19.22 14.97
C LEU A 58 40.87 -20.58 14.33
N GLY A 59 39.96 -21.55 14.51
CA GLY A 59 40.07 -22.89 13.92
C GLY A 59 40.02 -22.87 12.40
N GLY A 60 39.27 -21.94 11.80
CA GLY A 60 39.23 -21.70 10.36
C GLY A 60 40.42 -20.91 9.80
N GLY A 61 41.36 -20.47 10.64
CA GLY A 61 42.56 -19.73 10.22
C GLY A 61 42.28 -18.36 9.60
N THR A 62 41.07 -17.80 9.78
CA THR A 62 40.72 -16.45 9.30
C THR A 62 41.21 -15.36 10.25
N VAL A 63 41.37 -15.71 11.53
CA VAL A 63 41.93 -14.86 12.58
C VAL A 63 43.06 -15.63 13.26
N ALA A 64 44.11 -14.92 13.65
CA ALA A 64 45.21 -15.47 14.42
C ALA A 64 45.37 -14.73 15.75
N LEU A 65 45.81 -15.47 16.78
CA LEU A 65 46.23 -14.89 18.06
C LEU A 65 47.64 -14.31 17.93
N ARG A 66 47.81 -13.07 18.38
CA ARG A 66 49.10 -12.39 18.50
C ARG A 66 49.32 -11.95 19.94
N GLY A 67 50.16 -12.68 20.66
CA GLY A 67 50.42 -12.46 22.08
C GLY A 67 49.26 -12.96 22.95
N ARG A 68 49.06 -12.33 24.11
CA ARG A 68 48.16 -12.85 25.16
C ARG A 68 46.66 -12.68 24.88
N SER A 69 46.27 -11.67 24.10
CA SER A 69 44.86 -11.37 23.82
C SER A 69 44.61 -10.61 22.50
N GLY A 70 45.65 -10.43 21.68
CA GLY A 70 45.55 -9.72 20.41
C GLY A 70 45.00 -10.62 19.32
N LEU A 71 44.07 -10.09 18.53
CA LEU A 71 43.48 -10.72 17.36
C LEU A 71 43.96 -9.98 16.12
N GLU A 72 44.45 -10.74 15.15
CA GLU A 72 44.91 -10.22 13.86
C GLU A 72 44.22 -10.97 12.73
N LEU A 73 43.86 -10.23 11.68
CA LEU A 73 43.26 -10.79 10.47
C LEU A 73 44.34 -11.44 9.60
N THR A 74 44.20 -12.73 9.31
CA THR A 74 45.14 -13.46 8.44
C THR A 74 44.93 -13.08 6.96
N PRO A 75 45.85 -13.45 6.04
CA PRO A 75 45.61 -13.28 4.61
C PRO A 75 44.30 -13.92 4.14
N THR A 76 43.99 -15.14 4.62
CA THR A 76 42.73 -15.84 4.35
C THR A 76 41.53 -15.05 4.86
N GLY A 77 41.63 -14.50 6.08
CA GLY A 77 40.61 -13.62 6.65
C GLY A 77 40.39 -12.35 5.84
N ARG A 78 41.46 -11.73 5.32
CA ARG A 78 41.37 -10.54 4.45
C ARG A 78 40.58 -10.84 3.18
N THR A 79 40.88 -11.94 2.50
CA THR A 79 40.12 -12.37 1.32
C THR A 79 38.65 -12.66 1.66
N ALA A 80 38.37 -13.27 2.81
CA ALA A 80 37.02 -13.53 3.27
C ALA A 80 36.21 -12.24 3.52
N VAL A 81 36.82 -11.22 4.13
CA VAL A 81 36.19 -9.91 4.34
C VAL A 81 35.87 -9.20 3.04
N LEU A 82 36.83 -9.16 2.12
CA LEU A 82 36.65 -8.50 0.83
C LEU A 82 35.51 -9.13 0.04
N ARG A 83 35.41 -10.47 0.06
CA ARG A 83 34.28 -11.20 -0.52
C ARG A 83 32.96 -10.88 0.18
N PHE A 84 32.95 -10.84 1.52
CA PHE A 84 31.76 -10.54 2.30
C PHE A 84 31.22 -9.13 2.06
N LEU A 85 32.11 -8.14 1.88
CA LEU A 85 31.75 -6.75 1.62
C LEU A 85 31.54 -6.44 0.13
N HIS A 86 31.74 -7.41 -0.76
CA HIS A 86 31.75 -7.22 -2.22
C HIS A 86 32.73 -6.12 -2.67
N LEU A 87 33.96 -6.17 -2.14
CA LEU A 87 35.03 -5.22 -2.42
C LEU A 87 36.23 -5.94 -3.04
N ASP A 88 36.87 -5.33 -4.03
CA ASP A 88 38.13 -5.84 -4.59
C ASP A 88 39.33 -5.50 -3.71
N GLN A 89 39.29 -4.33 -3.05
CA GLN A 89 40.39 -3.82 -2.23
C GLN A 89 39.85 -3.08 -0.98
N PRO A 90 40.62 -3.08 0.13
CA PRO A 90 40.24 -2.37 1.33
C PRO A 90 40.25 -0.84 1.09
N PRO A 91 39.16 -0.12 1.43
CA PRO A 91 39.13 1.33 1.32
C PRO A 91 40.20 1.99 2.20
N ARG A 92 40.87 3.02 1.69
CA ARG A 92 41.86 3.80 2.46
C ARG A 92 41.18 4.56 3.59
N GLY A 93 41.79 4.53 4.79
CA GLY A 93 41.30 5.29 5.96
C GLY A 93 39.95 4.82 6.51
N LEU A 94 39.61 3.55 6.30
CA LEU A 94 38.36 2.95 6.76
C LEU A 94 38.39 2.70 8.27
N THR A 95 37.53 3.41 9.01
CA THR A 95 37.31 3.18 10.45
C THR A 95 36.09 2.29 10.65
N TRP A 96 36.00 1.66 11.83
CA TRP A 96 34.81 0.87 12.19
C TRP A 96 33.51 1.66 12.07
N GLN A 97 33.51 2.92 12.54
CA GLN A 97 32.34 3.79 12.45
C GLN A 97 31.94 4.06 10.99
N LYS A 98 32.91 4.37 10.12
CA LYS A 98 32.64 4.59 8.68
C LYS A 98 32.14 3.32 8.01
N LEU A 99 32.78 2.18 8.24
CA LEU A 99 32.37 0.89 7.68
C LEU A 99 30.95 0.51 8.14
N LYS A 100 30.65 0.67 9.44
CA LYS A 100 29.32 0.40 10.01
C LYS A 100 28.25 1.31 9.42
N ALA A 101 28.52 2.61 9.28
CA ALA A 101 27.55 3.59 8.78
C ALA A 101 27.34 3.56 7.26
N THR A 102 28.21 2.89 6.49
CA THR A 102 28.14 2.91 5.02
C THR A 102 28.06 1.51 4.42
N HIS A 103 29.17 0.78 4.43
CA HIS A 103 29.30 -0.49 3.71
C HIS A 103 28.43 -1.58 4.33
N LEU A 104 28.36 -1.66 5.67
CA LEU A 104 27.48 -2.63 6.33
C LEU A 104 26.00 -2.29 6.16
N VAL A 105 25.63 -0.99 6.09
CA VAL A 105 24.26 -0.58 5.79
C VAL A 105 23.90 -0.95 4.36
N ALA A 106 24.75 -0.63 3.38
CA ALA A 106 24.56 -1.01 1.98
C ALA A 106 24.39 -2.53 1.84
N LEU A 107 25.28 -3.31 2.48
CA LEU A 107 25.21 -4.76 2.50
C LEU A 107 23.90 -5.27 3.13
N SER A 108 23.40 -4.64 4.19
CA SER A 108 22.13 -5.04 4.82
C SER A 108 20.90 -4.80 3.94
N LEU A 109 21.04 -3.92 2.94
CA LEU A 109 20.01 -3.61 1.96
C LEU A 109 20.20 -4.40 0.65
N ASP A 110 21.18 -5.30 0.59
CA ASP A 110 21.69 -6.00 -0.61
C ASP A 110 22.06 -5.04 -1.75
N LEU A 111 22.60 -3.87 -1.42
CA LEU A 111 23.10 -2.91 -2.41
C LEU A 111 24.60 -3.13 -2.69
N PRO A 112 25.06 -2.90 -3.93
CA PRO A 112 26.47 -2.99 -4.26
C PRO A 112 27.29 -1.93 -3.52
N ALA A 113 28.53 -2.25 -3.17
CA ALA A 113 29.46 -1.34 -2.50
C ALA A 113 30.07 -0.27 -3.44
N SER A 114 29.25 0.29 -4.33
CA SER A 114 29.68 1.35 -5.26
C SER A 114 29.88 2.68 -4.53
N LYS A 115 30.72 3.57 -5.09
CA LYS A 115 30.96 4.91 -4.51
C LYS A 115 29.66 5.71 -4.34
N ALA A 116 28.72 5.59 -5.28
CA ALA A 116 27.45 6.29 -5.24
C ALA A 116 26.55 5.76 -4.11
N VAL A 117 26.46 4.43 -3.93
CA VAL A 117 25.71 3.83 -2.81
C VAL A 117 26.33 4.23 -1.48
N VAL A 118 27.65 4.08 -1.34
CA VAL A 118 28.38 4.44 -0.11
C VAL A 118 28.21 5.91 0.25
N ALA A 119 28.16 6.81 -0.74
CA ALA A 119 27.87 8.21 -0.51
C ALA A 119 26.45 8.42 0.04
N ARG A 120 25.43 7.78 -0.56
CA ARG A 120 24.02 7.85 -0.10
C ARG A 120 23.83 7.36 1.32
N MET A 121 24.55 6.31 1.73
CA MET A 121 24.42 5.73 3.09
C MET A 121 24.94 6.65 4.20
N LYS A 122 25.70 7.70 3.87
CA LYS A 122 26.17 8.66 4.88
C LYS A 122 25.04 9.50 5.47
N ASP A 123 24.01 9.76 4.68
CA ASP A 123 22.91 10.63 5.04
C ASP A 123 21.68 9.81 5.46
N ALA A 124 20.99 10.28 6.50
CA ALA A 124 19.82 9.59 7.03
C ALA A 124 18.72 9.40 5.97
N ASP A 125 18.55 10.39 5.08
CA ASP A 125 17.54 10.33 4.02
C ASP A 125 17.90 9.32 2.95
N GLY A 126 19.18 9.15 2.62
CA GLY A 126 19.64 8.11 1.68
C GLY A 126 19.39 6.71 2.22
N VAL A 127 19.63 6.49 3.52
CA VAL A 127 19.33 5.21 4.19
C VAL A 127 17.82 4.93 4.20
N ARG A 128 17.00 5.92 4.56
CA ARG A 128 15.53 5.79 4.55
C ARG A 128 14.98 5.50 3.16
N ALA A 129 15.46 6.23 2.15
CA ALA A 129 15.05 6.04 0.77
C ALA A 129 15.35 4.62 0.30
N ALA A 130 16.59 4.13 0.51
CA ALA A 130 16.98 2.78 0.11
C ALA A 130 16.21 1.67 0.87
N ALA A 131 15.94 1.87 2.16
CA ALA A 131 15.12 0.93 2.94
C ALA A 131 13.68 0.84 2.41
N LEU A 132 13.06 1.97 2.12
CA LEU A 132 11.71 2.03 1.53
C LEU A 132 11.68 1.44 0.12
N GLN A 133 12.69 1.76 -0.71
CA GLN A 133 12.80 1.21 -2.06
C GLN A 133 12.80 -0.31 -2.02
N ARG A 134 13.67 -0.90 -1.19
CA ARG A 134 13.75 -2.35 -1.00
C ARG A 134 12.43 -2.95 -0.51
N GLN A 135 11.82 -2.38 0.53
CA GLN A 135 10.60 -2.93 1.11
C GLN A 135 9.43 -2.91 0.11
N HIS A 136 9.35 -1.87 -0.72
CA HIS A 136 8.26 -1.70 -1.67
C HIS A 136 8.59 -2.23 -3.06
N GLY A 137 9.74 -2.87 -3.27
CA GLY A 137 10.14 -3.40 -4.58
C GLY A 137 10.41 -2.33 -5.63
N LEU A 138 10.76 -1.11 -5.21
CA LEU A 138 11.35 -0.12 -6.11
C LEU A 138 12.84 -0.44 -6.29
N ASP A 139 13.38 -0.13 -7.46
CA ASP A 139 14.80 -0.35 -7.71
C ASP A 139 15.65 0.59 -6.83
N ALA A 140 16.29 0.00 -5.81
CA ALA A 140 17.13 0.74 -4.88
C ALA A 140 18.47 1.18 -5.49
N GLU A 141 18.87 0.57 -6.62
CA GLU A 141 20.04 0.95 -7.39
C GLU A 141 19.79 2.24 -8.19
N GLU A 142 18.54 2.49 -8.59
CA GLU A 142 18.07 3.69 -9.32
C GLU A 142 18.43 5.01 -8.60
N GLY A 143 18.70 4.95 -7.31
CA GLY A 143 19.30 6.08 -6.61
C GLY A 143 18.32 7.16 -6.19
N LEU A 144 17.02 6.87 -6.16
CA LEU A 144 16.00 7.88 -5.89
C LEU A 144 16.21 8.51 -4.51
N THR A 145 16.00 9.82 -4.45
CA THR A 145 15.95 10.57 -3.20
C THR A 145 14.75 10.14 -2.35
N LEU A 146 14.75 10.52 -1.07
CA LEU A 146 13.62 10.24 -0.18
C LEU A 146 12.32 10.87 -0.70
N ALA A 147 12.39 12.09 -1.24
CA ALA A 147 11.24 12.78 -1.83
C ALA A 147 10.70 12.05 -3.06
N GLN A 148 11.57 11.63 -3.98
CA GLN A 148 11.17 10.85 -5.16
C GLN A 148 10.59 9.48 -4.79
N THR A 149 11.18 8.83 -3.78
CA THR A 149 10.68 7.55 -3.25
C THR A 149 9.28 7.72 -2.69
N ARG A 150 9.06 8.74 -1.85
CA ARG A 150 7.73 9.09 -1.33
C ARG A 150 6.75 9.31 -2.48
N ASP A 151 7.12 10.12 -3.46
CA ASP A 151 6.22 10.48 -4.56
C ASP A 151 5.84 9.26 -5.41
N ARG A 152 6.81 8.38 -5.75
CA ARG A 152 6.56 7.10 -6.43
C ARG A 152 5.62 6.19 -5.63
N LEU A 153 5.81 6.09 -4.31
CA LEU A 153 4.94 5.28 -3.45
C LEU A 153 3.50 5.82 -3.45
N LEU A 154 3.33 7.13 -3.31
CA LEU A 154 2.00 7.75 -3.30
C LEU A 154 1.29 7.63 -4.64
N TRP A 155 2.00 7.74 -5.76
CA TRP A 155 1.43 7.49 -7.08
C TRP A 155 0.98 6.04 -7.27
N ARG A 156 1.75 5.08 -6.75
CA ARG A 156 1.40 3.67 -6.81
C ARG A 156 0.12 3.34 -6.05
N GLU A 157 -0.13 4.01 -4.93
CA GLU A 157 -1.41 3.89 -4.20
C GLU A 157 -2.60 4.44 -5.01
N LEU A 158 -2.37 5.39 -5.93
CA LEU A 158 -3.38 5.83 -6.90
C LEU A 158 -3.49 4.91 -8.12
N GLY A 159 -2.73 3.81 -8.17
CA GLY A 159 -2.68 2.87 -9.29
C GLY A 159 -1.91 3.39 -10.50
N VAL A 160 -1.00 4.35 -10.30
CA VAL A 160 -0.21 4.96 -11.38
C VAL A 160 1.28 4.73 -11.15
N GLU A 161 1.97 4.22 -12.16
CA GLU A 161 3.43 4.19 -12.18
C GLU A 161 3.96 5.43 -12.91
N THR A 162 4.52 6.37 -12.17
CA THR A 162 5.09 7.60 -12.73
C THR A 162 6.26 8.11 -11.90
N ASP A 163 7.16 8.83 -12.54
CA ASP A 163 8.28 9.56 -11.94
C ASP A 163 7.93 11.02 -11.61
N ARG A 164 6.71 11.46 -11.93
CA ARG A 164 6.28 12.83 -11.69
C ARG A 164 6.20 13.14 -10.19
N PRO A 165 6.54 14.38 -9.77
CA PRO A 165 6.35 14.80 -8.40
C PRO A 165 4.90 14.66 -7.95
N PHE A 166 4.71 14.21 -6.70
CA PHE A 166 3.39 14.06 -6.11
C PHE A 166 2.91 15.42 -5.59
N THR A 167 2.20 16.16 -6.43
CA THR A 167 1.67 17.51 -6.11
C THR A 167 0.16 17.54 -6.22
N LEU A 168 -0.50 18.45 -5.49
CA LEU A 168 -1.95 18.62 -5.55
C LEU A 168 -2.44 18.82 -6.99
N SER A 169 -1.75 19.66 -7.76
CA SER A 169 -2.07 19.91 -9.17
C SER A 169 -1.97 18.64 -10.01
N ALA A 170 -0.89 17.85 -9.87
CA ALA A 170 -0.72 16.62 -10.62
C ALA A 170 -1.78 15.56 -10.25
N VAL A 171 -2.12 15.44 -8.95
CA VAL A 171 -3.18 14.54 -8.46
C VAL A 171 -4.55 14.97 -8.99
N GLN A 172 -4.88 16.26 -8.91
CA GLN A 172 -6.12 16.81 -9.48
C GLN A 172 -6.20 16.52 -10.99
N ALA A 173 -5.12 16.74 -11.73
CA ALA A 173 -5.08 16.50 -13.18
C ALA A 173 -5.29 15.01 -13.51
N HIS A 174 -4.69 14.10 -12.72
CA HIS A 174 -4.89 12.67 -12.87
C HIS A 174 -6.35 12.25 -12.58
N LEU A 175 -6.94 12.72 -11.48
CA LEU A 175 -8.32 12.39 -11.11
C LEU A 175 -9.34 12.95 -12.11
N LEU A 176 -9.16 14.18 -12.55
CA LEU A 176 -10.01 14.79 -13.58
C LEU A 176 -9.87 14.07 -14.91
N GLY A 177 -8.66 13.67 -15.28
CA GLY A 177 -8.44 12.85 -16.47
C GLY A 177 -9.16 11.50 -16.41
N LYS A 178 -9.14 10.84 -15.25
CA LYS A 178 -9.88 9.60 -15.02
C LYS A 178 -11.40 9.79 -15.17
N MET A 179 -11.95 10.91 -14.71
CA MET A 179 -13.38 11.22 -14.90
C MET A 179 -13.74 11.51 -16.36
N LEU A 180 -12.79 12.01 -17.15
CA LEU A 180 -12.97 12.34 -18.56
C LEU A 180 -12.67 11.16 -19.50
N ASP A 181 -12.14 10.06 -18.99
CA ASP A 181 -11.55 8.97 -19.78
C ASP A 181 -10.41 9.46 -20.71
N THR A 182 -9.70 10.53 -20.33
CA THR A 182 -8.58 11.11 -21.10
C THR A 182 -7.45 11.60 -20.20
N GLU A 183 -6.20 11.56 -20.66
CA GLU A 183 -5.12 12.18 -19.88
C GLU A 183 -5.24 13.70 -19.86
N THR A 184 -5.15 14.28 -18.66
CA THR A 184 -5.14 15.72 -18.43
C THR A 184 -3.90 16.10 -17.64
N LYS A 185 -3.19 17.15 -18.10
CA LYS A 185 -2.03 17.72 -17.41
C LYS A 185 -2.36 18.97 -16.59
N ASP A 186 -3.44 19.66 -16.95
CA ASP A 186 -3.89 20.90 -16.32
C ASP A 186 -5.27 20.70 -15.69
N PRO A 187 -5.40 20.74 -14.35
CA PRO A 187 -6.67 20.59 -13.67
C PRO A 187 -7.75 21.56 -14.15
N ARG A 188 -7.40 22.81 -14.49
CA ARG A 188 -8.39 23.81 -14.90
C ARG A 188 -9.07 23.40 -16.20
N LYS A 189 -8.27 22.99 -17.19
CA LYS A 189 -8.78 22.47 -18.47
C LYS A 189 -9.61 21.20 -18.29
N GLY A 190 -9.22 20.33 -17.35
CA GLY A 190 -10.01 19.15 -17.00
C GLY A 190 -11.41 19.51 -16.50
N VAL A 191 -11.53 20.52 -15.62
CA VAL A 191 -12.83 21.00 -15.14
C VAL A 191 -13.65 21.64 -16.26
N GLU A 192 -13.03 22.46 -17.11
CA GLU A 192 -13.69 23.06 -18.28
C GLU A 192 -14.25 21.98 -19.23
N GLN A 193 -13.48 20.92 -19.49
CA GLN A 193 -13.93 19.79 -20.30
C GLN A 193 -15.04 18.98 -19.64
N LEU A 194 -14.99 18.78 -18.32
CA LEU A 194 -16.08 18.12 -17.58
C LEU A 194 -17.36 18.94 -17.64
N ALA A 195 -17.26 20.26 -17.49
CA ALA A 195 -18.40 21.17 -17.62
C ALA A 195 -19.00 21.10 -19.04
N ALA A 196 -18.16 21.04 -20.06
CA ALA A 196 -18.59 20.84 -21.45
C ALA A 196 -19.36 19.54 -21.63
N ARG A 197 -18.80 18.41 -21.14
CA ARG A 197 -19.43 17.08 -21.21
C ARG A 197 -20.77 17.05 -20.47
N ALA A 198 -20.84 17.65 -19.28
CA ALA A 198 -22.08 17.74 -18.51
C ALA A 198 -23.16 18.59 -19.21
N ALA A 199 -22.76 19.63 -19.93
CA ALA A 199 -23.65 20.48 -20.73
C ALA A 199 -24.02 19.89 -22.10
N GLY A 200 -23.41 18.77 -22.52
CA GLY A 200 -23.54 18.24 -23.89
C GLY A 200 -22.88 19.12 -24.95
N ALA A 201 -21.97 20.01 -24.54
CA ALA A 201 -21.27 20.93 -25.43
C ALA A 201 -20.11 20.22 -26.14
N SER A 202 -19.92 20.50 -27.43
CA SER A 202 -18.80 19.96 -28.22
C SER A 202 -17.45 20.57 -27.87
N ARG A 203 -17.45 21.73 -27.20
CA ARG A 203 -16.25 22.48 -26.79
C ARG A 203 -16.42 23.02 -25.38
N ALA A 204 -15.30 23.17 -24.70
CA ALA A 204 -15.22 23.68 -23.33
C ALA A 204 -15.25 25.22 -23.21
N ASP A 205 -15.50 25.92 -24.32
CA ASP A 205 -15.69 27.36 -24.33
C ASP A 205 -16.97 27.77 -23.58
N ALA A 206 -16.89 28.82 -22.78
CA ALA A 206 -17.98 29.23 -21.89
C ALA A 206 -19.26 29.60 -22.65
N GLU A 207 -19.17 30.26 -23.81
CA GLU A 207 -20.35 30.62 -24.60
C GLU A 207 -20.98 29.39 -25.25
N VAL A 208 -20.16 28.44 -25.70
CA VAL A 208 -20.65 27.16 -26.24
C VAL A 208 -21.36 26.35 -25.15
N VAL A 209 -20.81 26.32 -23.93
CA VAL A 209 -21.45 25.65 -22.78
C VAL A 209 -22.77 26.33 -22.42
N ARG A 210 -22.81 27.66 -22.31
CA ARG A 210 -24.04 28.43 -22.04
C ARG A 210 -25.11 28.16 -23.09
N LEU A 211 -24.75 28.25 -24.37
CA LEU A 211 -25.69 28.00 -25.47
C LEU A 211 -26.20 26.55 -25.46
N SER A 212 -25.36 25.57 -25.13
CA SER A 212 -25.77 24.16 -25.06
C SER A 212 -26.75 23.92 -23.91
N LEU A 213 -26.52 24.53 -22.74
CA LEU A 213 -27.46 24.49 -21.61
C LEU A 213 -28.80 25.17 -21.97
N LEU A 214 -28.76 26.33 -22.62
CA LEU A 214 -29.96 27.04 -23.08
C LEU A 214 -30.75 26.24 -24.12
N ARG A 215 -30.07 25.58 -25.06
CA ARG A 215 -30.70 24.67 -26.04
C ARG A 215 -31.36 23.49 -25.34
N ARG A 216 -30.68 22.87 -24.37
CA ARG A 216 -31.25 21.77 -23.58
C ARG A 216 -32.49 22.23 -22.82
N PHE A 217 -32.44 23.41 -22.17
CA PHE A 217 -33.59 23.98 -21.48
C PHE A 217 -34.76 24.30 -22.43
N ALA A 218 -34.47 24.90 -23.59
CA ALA A 218 -35.50 25.25 -24.57
C ALA A 218 -36.18 24.03 -25.19
N VAL A 219 -35.44 22.93 -25.40
CA VAL A 219 -35.97 21.68 -25.95
C VAL A 219 -36.61 20.79 -24.88
N ALA A 220 -36.20 20.89 -23.62
CA ALA A 220 -36.78 20.12 -22.51
C ALA A 220 -38.27 20.41 -22.26
N GLN A 221 -38.85 21.48 -22.83
CA GLN A 221 -40.30 21.72 -22.80
C GLN A 221 -41.07 21.15 -24.00
N ALA A 222 -40.40 20.57 -25.00
CA ALA A 222 -41.08 20.00 -26.18
C ALA A 222 -41.51 18.54 -25.98
N ASP A 223 -40.84 17.79 -25.10
CA ASP A 223 -41.18 16.39 -24.81
C ASP A 223 -42.22 16.24 -23.67
N ASP A 224 -42.47 17.28 -22.88
CA ASP A 224 -43.48 17.30 -21.80
C ASP A 224 -44.84 17.88 -22.24
N ALA A 225 -44.98 18.29 -23.51
CA ALA A 225 -46.17 18.96 -24.04
C ALA A 225 -46.92 18.14 -25.11
N SER A 226 -46.67 16.82 -25.18
CA SER A 226 -47.33 15.91 -26.12
C SER A 226 -47.74 14.59 -25.45
N GLU A 227 -48.44 14.63 -24.32
CA GLU A 227 -49.29 13.51 -23.89
C GLU A 227 -50.66 14.05 -23.50
N ASP A 228 -51.57 14.06 -24.49
CA ASP A 228 -53.00 14.03 -24.25
C ASP A 228 -53.35 12.84 -23.34
N GLU A 229 -54.27 13.10 -22.41
CA GLU A 229 -54.86 12.23 -21.39
C GLU A 229 -54.77 10.70 -21.63
N PRO A 230 -54.28 9.90 -20.66
CA PRO A 230 -54.57 8.48 -20.64
C PRO A 230 -55.88 8.22 -19.91
N GLU A 231 -56.89 7.93 -20.71
CA GLU A 231 -58.11 7.24 -20.33
C GLU A 231 -57.79 5.96 -19.53
N VAL A 232 -58.44 5.85 -18.38
CA VAL A 232 -58.38 4.73 -17.44
C VAL A 232 -58.72 3.42 -18.16
N ARG A 233 -57.69 2.61 -18.48
CA ARG A 233 -57.86 1.19 -18.76
C ARG A 233 -56.85 0.37 -17.97
N ALA A 234 -57.39 -0.28 -16.95
CA ALA A 234 -56.73 -1.29 -16.15
C ALA A 234 -56.27 -2.48 -17.02
N ALA A 235 -54.98 -2.77 -16.98
CA ALA A 235 -54.41 -4.09 -17.14
C ALA A 235 -53.10 -4.15 -16.32
N PRO A 236 -52.86 -5.19 -15.50
CA PRO A 236 -51.83 -5.18 -14.48
C PRO A 236 -50.49 -5.65 -15.04
N GLY A 237 -49.43 -4.91 -14.74
CA GLY A 237 -48.07 -5.42 -14.86
C GLY A 237 -47.06 -4.40 -15.36
N SER A 238 -46.58 -3.53 -14.47
CA SER A 238 -45.18 -3.07 -14.43
C SER A 238 -45.00 -2.00 -13.34
N GLU A 239 -45.07 -2.39 -12.07
CA GLU A 239 -44.54 -1.57 -10.97
C GLU A 239 -43.07 -1.95 -10.73
N ALA A 240 -42.14 -1.17 -11.28
CA ALA A 240 -40.72 -1.29 -10.91
C ALA A 240 -39.95 -0.01 -11.25
N GLN A 241 -40.32 1.09 -10.59
CA GLN A 241 -39.43 2.18 -10.21
C GLN A 241 -40.10 2.91 -9.04
N ALA A 242 -40.23 2.20 -7.91
CA ALA A 242 -40.69 2.81 -6.68
C ALA A 242 -39.72 3.92 -6.28
N ALA A 243 -40.24 5.07 -5.86
CA ALA A 243 -39.44 6.17 -5.34
C ALA A 243 -38.48 5.65 -4.24
N PRO A 244 -37.24 6.20 -4.13
CA PRO A 244 -36.22 5.70 -3.22
C PRO A 244 -36.68 5.49 -1.75
N ALA A 245 -37.63 6.29 -1.28
CA ALA A 245 -38.25 6.16 0.04
C ALA A 245 -39.13 4.90 0.18
N ALA A 246 -40.02 4.64 -0.78
CA ALA A 246 -40.90 3.46 -0.77
C ALA A 246 -40.08 2.16 -0.86
N PHE A 247 -38.98 2.18 -1.63
CA PHE A 247 -38.03 1.07 -1.65
C PHE A 247 -37.38 0.82 -0.29
N ALA A 248 -36.87 1.88 0.36
CA ALA A 248 -36.21 1.75 1.66
C ALA A 248 -37.17 1.23 2.73
N GLU A 249 -38.41 1.72 2.77
CA GLU A 249 -39.46 1.22 3.66
C GLU A 249 -39.78 -0.26 3.43
N ARG A 250 -39.91 -0.66 2.16
CA ARG A 250 -40.15 -2.06 1.79
C ARG A 250 -39.00 -2.96 2.26
N VAL A 251 -37.76 -2.56 2.02
CA VAL A 251 -36.55 -3.28 2.45
C VAL A 251 -36.49 -3.42 3.97
N LEU A 252 -36.76 -2.35 4.72
CA LEU A 252 -36.75 -2.38 6.18
C LEU A 252 -37.90 -3.22 6.75
N SER A 253 -39.09 -3.16 6.16
CA SER A 253 -40.23 -4.00 6.56
C SER A 253 -39.88 -5.48 6.40
N VAL A 254 -39.41 -5.87 5.20
CA VAL A 254 -39.03 -7.27 4.94
C VAL A 254 -37.88 -7.71 5.83
N ALA A 255 -36.87 -6.86 6.05
CA ALA A 255 -35.79 -7.17 6.97
C ALA A 255 -36.28 -7.37 8.41
N ARG A 256 -37.29 -6.61 8.88
CA ARG A 256 -37.89 -6.80 10.22
C ARG A 256 -38.70 -8.08 10.35
N ASP A 257 -39.33 -8.53 9.28
CA ASP A 257 -40.21 -9.71 9.30
C ASP A 257 -39.44 -11.02 9.06
N LEU A 258 -38.17 -10.95 8.62
CA LEU A 258 -37.35 -12.14 8.38
C LEU A 258 -36.91 -12.83 9.69
N PRO A 259 -37.24 -14.12 9.90
CA PRO A 259 -36.80 -14.88 11.08
C PRO A 259 -35.38 -15.45 10.93
N THR A 260 -34.86 -15.55 9.70
CA THR A 260 -33.56 -16.15 9.36
C THR A 260 -32.58 -15.10 8.81
N GLY A 261 -31.29 -15.43 8.78
CA GLY A 261 -30.27 -14.54 8.20
C GLY A 261 -29.96 -13.31 9.07
N ARG A 262 -30.12 -13.43 10.39
CA ARG A 262 -29.83 -12.36 11.34
C ARG A 262 -28.50 -12.56 12.04
N PHE A 263 -27.82 -11.45 12.31
CA PHE A 263 -26.64 -11.41 13.16
C PHE A 263 -26.84 -10.42 14.31
N GLY A 264 -27.22 -10.95 15.48
CA GLY A 264 -27.68 -10.14 16.60
C GLY A 264 -29.12 -9.64 16.41
N ALA A 265 -29.53 -8.65 17.21
CA ALA A 265 -30.92 -8.20 17.25
C ALA A 265 -31.34 -7.38 16.00
N ASN A 266 -30.42 -6.56 15.47
CA ASN A 266 -30.78 -5.47 14.54
C ASN A 266 -30.10 -5.57 13.16
N LYS A 267 -29.42 -6.68 12.83
CA LYS A 267 -28.70 -6.81 11.56
C LYS A 267 -29.20 -8.00 10.78
N VAL A 268 -29.50 -7.78 9.50
CA VAL A 268 -30.02 -8.81 8.59
C VAL A 268 -29.17 -8.85 7.33
N PHE A 269 -28.77 -10.05 6.91
CA PHE A 269 -27.95 -10.25 5.72
C PHE A 269 -28.65 -9.78 4.44
N ILE A 270 -27.94 -9.03 3.60
CA ILE A 270 -28.48 -8.49 2.33
C ILE A 270 -28.91 -9.63 1.39
N SER A 271 -28.27 -10.80 1.46
CA SER A 271 -28.65 -11.99 0.67
C SER A 271 -30.05 -12.50 1.04
N HIS A 272 -30.42 -12.49 2.32
CA HIS A 272 -31.73 -12.95 2.80
C HIS A 272 -32.83 -11.97 2.46
N VAL A 273 -32.57 -10.67 2.60
CA VAL A 273 -33.50 -9.60 2.17
C VAL A 273 -33.79 -9.70 0.68
N TRP A 274 -32.76 -9.92 -0.13
CA TRP A 274 -32.90 -10.11 -1.57
C TRP A 274 -33.71 -11.33 -1.95
N LYS A 275 -33.44 -12.48 -1.33
CA LYS A 275 -34.19 -13.72 -1.57
C LYS A 275 -35.67 -13.54 -1.21
N ALA A 276 -35.97 -12.79 -0.15
CA ALA A 276 -37.34 -12.52 0.29
C ALA A 276 -38.09 -11.52 -0.62
N LEU A 277 -37.37 -10.64 -1.31
CA LEU A 277 -37.93 -9.70 -2.28
C LEU A 277 -38.01 -10.28 -3.70
N GLN A 278 -37.68 -11.55 -3.92
CA GLN A 278 -37.90 -12.21 -5.20
C GLN A 278 -39.37 -12.65 -5.33
N PRO A 279 -40.00 -12.47 -6.51
CA PRO A 279 -39.43 -12.05 -7.79
C PRO A 279 -39.59 -10.55 -8.11
N GLU A 280 -39.76 -9.65 -7.13
CA GLU A 280 -40.05 -8.22 -7.35
C GLU A 280 -38.93 -7.48 -8.14
N TRP A 281 -37.73 -8.05 -8.18
CA TRP A 281 -36.56 -7.46 -8.84
C TRP A 281 -36.02 -8.35 -9.95
N ARG A 282 -35.85 -7.76 -11.15
CA ARG A 282 -35.32 -8.45 -12.34
C ARG A 282 -33.87 -8.91 -12.19
N THR A 283 -33.02 -8.11 -11.53
CA THR A 283 -31.59 -8.41 -11.40
C THR A 283 -31.04 -8.00 -10.04
N ARG A 284 -30.00 -8.70 -9.59
CA ARG A 284 -29.31 -8.44 -8.32
C ARG A 284 -28.62 -7.08 -8.35
N GLU A 285 -28.10 -6.69 -9.51
CA GLU A 285 -27.39 -5.44 -9.74
C GLU A 285 -28.32 -4.23 -9.56
N ALA A 286 -29.56 -4.30 -10.09
CA ALA A 286 -30.53 -3.22 -9.95
C ALA A 286 -30.94 -3.01 -8.48
N PHE A 287 -31.11 -4.10 -7.73
CA PHE A 287 -31.37 -4.04 -6.29
C PHE A 287 -30.20 -3.47 -5.51
N ASN A 288 -28.97 -3.91 -5.79
CA ASN A 288 -27.78 -3.39 -5.13
C ASN A 288 -27.60 -1.87 -5.39
N ALA A 289 -27.86 -1.42 -6.62
CA ALA A 289 -27.82 0.01 -6.97
C ALA A 289 -28.86 0.81 -6.17
N ALA A 290 -30.11 0.33 -6.09
CA ALA A 290 -31.15 0.96 -5.28
C ALA A 290 -30.82 0.96 -3.78
N LEU A 291 -30.24 -0.13 -3.27
CA LEU A 291 -29.82 -0.29 -1.88
C LEU A 291 -28.70 0.69 -1.50
N LEU A 292 -27.71 0.86 -2.37
CA LEU A 292 -26.64 1.83 -2.19
C LEU A 292 -27.16 3.27 -2.27
N GLU A 293 -28.11 3.56 -3.16
CA GLU A 293 -28.73 4.89 -3.27
C GLU A 293 -29.53 5.24 -2.01
N ALA A 294 -30.32 4.29 -1.50
CA ALA A 294 -31.07 4.46 -0.25
C ALA A 294 -30.16 4.65 0.97
N ASN A 295 -29.01 3.97 1.02
CA ASN A 295 -28.00 4.18 2.05
C ASN A 295 -27.32 5.56 1.92
N ARG A 296 -26.98 5.99 0.69
CA ARG A 296 -26.36 7.30 0.41
C ARG A 296 -27.28 8.45 0.80
N THR A 297 -28.59 8.29 0.55
CA THR A 297 -29.64 9.26 0.91
C THR A 297 -30.12 9.13 2.37
N ARG A 298 -29.50 8.25 3.17
CA ARG A 298 -29.80 8.00 4.59
C ARG A 298 -31.23 7.51 4.87
N LEU A 299 -31.87 6.90 3.88
CA LEU A 299 -33.20 6.28 4.01
C LEU A 299 -33.12 4.90 4.68
N LEU A 300 -31.95 4.24 4.60
CA LEU A 300 -31.62 3.03 5.34
C LEU A 300 -30.14 3.03 5.72
N SER A 301 -29.71 2.10 6.57
CA SER A 301 -28.32 1.97 6.99
C SER A 301 -27.76 0.60 6.64
N LEU A 302 -26.60 0.60 5.98
CA LEU A 302 -25.84 -0.61 5.67
C LEU A 302 -24.58 -0.71 6.52
N THR A 303 -24.24 -1.92 6.98
CA THR A 303 -23.03 -2.18 7.76
C THR A 303 -22.22 -3.36 7.23
N ARG A 304 -20.93 -3.38 7.58
CA ARG A 304 -19.97 -4.42 7.20
C ARG A 304 -19.97 -5.56 8.22
N ALA A 305 -19.59 -6.76 7.77
CA ALA A 305 -19.23 -7.86 8.64
C ALA A 305 -17.79 -7.73 9.14
N ASP A 306 -17.60 -7.35 10.41
CA ASP A 306 -16.27 -7.22 11.03
C ASP A 306 -15.82 -8.52 11.75
N LEU A 307 -16.74 -9.46 12.01
CA LEU A 307 -16.50 -10.74 12.71
C LEU A 307 -16.91 -11.93 11.82
N VAL A 308 -16.34 -12.01 10.62
CA VAL A 308 -16.69 -13.01 9.59
C VAL A 308 -16.50 -14.46 10.11
N SER A 309 -15.54 -14.71 11.00
CA SER A 309 -15.28 -16.04 11.58
C SER A 309 -16.39 -16.55 12.51
N ALA A 310 -17.30 -15.68 12.96
CA ALA A 310 -18.44 -16.03 13.81
C ALA A 310 -19.77 -16.13 13.02
N MET A 311 -19.70 -16.08 11.68
CA MET A 311 -20.85 -16.02 10.77
C MET A 311 -20.80 -17.18 9.77
N ASP A 312 -21.94 -17.49 9.14
CA ASP A 312 -21.95 -18.42 8.01
C ASP A 312 -21.19 -17.78 6.82
N PRO A 313 -20.08 -18.37 6.35
CA PRO A 313 -19.29 -17.82 5.25
C PRO A 313 -20.08 -17.63 3.96
N LYS A 314 -21.10 -18.46 3.73
CA LYS A 314 -21.95 -18.39 2.54
C LYS A 314 -22.84 -17.14 2.58
N ASP A 315 -23.44 -16.85 3.73
CA ASP A 315 -24.29 -15.67 3.89
C ASP A 315 -23.49 -14.36 3.81
N VAL A 316 -22.25 -14.36 4.29
CA VAL A 316 -21.32 -13.23 4.13
C VAL A 316 -20.99 -13.01 2.66
N ALA A 317 -20.55 -14.06 1.95
CA ALA A 317 -20.16 -13.95 0.54
C ALA A 317 -21.34 -13.54 -0.36
N GLU A 318 -22.53 -14.11 -0.16
CA GLU A 318 -23.73 -13.79 -0.96
C GLU A 318 -24.29 -12.38 -0.65
N SER A 319 -23.97 -11.82 0.51
CA SER A 319 -24.45 -10.50 0.94
C SER A 319 -23.53 -9.35 0.57
N GLU A 320 -22.33 -9.62 0.04
CA GLU A 320 -21.35 -8.59 -0.24
C GLU A 320 -21.84 -7.64 -1.34
N VAL A 321 -21.99 -6.36 -0.97
CA VAL A 321 -22.26 -5.25 -1.90
C VAL A 321 -21.12 -4.23 -1.78
N GLN A 322 -20.42 -3.97 -2.88
CA GLN A 322 -19.26 -3.08 -2.91
C GLN A 322 -19.61 -1.70 -3.49
N SER A 323 -19.10 -0.64 -2.86
CA SER A 323 -19.19 0.73 -3.36
C SER A 323 -18.03 1.59 -2.87
N PHE A 324 -17.31 2.24 -3.78
CA PHE A 324 -16.18 3.16 -3.49
C PHE A 324 -15.16 2.63 -2.45
N GLY A 325 -14.82 1.34 -2.50
CA GLY A 325 -13.85 0.71 -1.58
C GLY A 325 -14.41 0.29 -0.22
N ALA A 326 -15.72 0.44 0.00
CA ALA A 326 -16.44 -0.12 1.15
C ALA A 326 -17.25 -1.36 0.74
N SER A 327 -17.31 -2.35 1.63
CA SER A 327 -18.14 -3.54 1.49
C SER A 327 -19.23 -3.58 2.55
N PHE A 328 -20.45 -3.84 2.11
CA PHE A 328 -21.66 -3.90 2.94
C PHE A 328 -22.23 -5.32 2.92
N HIS A 329 -22.71 -5.78 4.06
CA HIS A 329 -23.19 -7.15 4.24
C HIS A 329 -24.55 -7.21 4.95
N PHE A 330 -24.89 -6.17 5.71
CA PHE A 330 -26.13 -6.11 6.49
C PHE A 330 -26.96 -4.88 6.19
N VAL A 331 -28.28 -5.06 6.26
CA VAL A 331 -29.26 -4.00 6.50
C VAL A 331 -29.47 -3.89 8.00
N VAL A 332 -29.43 -2.66 8.54
CA VAL A 332 -29.73 -2.38 9.95
C VAL A 332 -31.20 -2.01 10.08
N VAL A 333 -31.91 -2.72 10.97
CA VAL A 333 -33.33 -2.50 11.30
C VAL A 333 -33.55 -1.91 12.68
#